data_AF-A0A352LYS4-F1
#
_entry.id   AF-A0A352LYS4-F1
#
_cell.length_a   1.000
_cell.length_b   1.000
_cell.length_c   1.000
_cell.angle_alpha   90.00
_cell.angle_beta   90.00
_cell.angle_gamma   90.00
#
_symmetry.space_group_name_H-M   'P 1'
#
loop_
_entity.id
_entity.type
_entity.pdbx_description
1 polymer ?
#
loop_
_entity_poly.entity_id
_entity_poly.type
_entity_poly.pdbx_seq_one_letter_code
_entity_poly.pdbx_strand_id
1 'polypeptide(L)'
;MEIKKEAAAEFGGVEYGDKNFDLAKYFGQMNDPTCSSYIKGPCGDFMEFYLAVNAESRITDILYYTEGCDATRTCASVICLMALNRTVIQALSISAGEVISKIKGLPEDHKHCAILSVSTLYRAIADYLLLP
;
A
#
# COMPACT_ATOMS: atom_id res chain seq x y z
N MET A 1 4.29 -3.91 33.03
CA MET A 1 3.70 -4.72 31.95
C MET A 1 4.11 -4.03 30.66
N GLU A 2 5.27 -4.42 30.16
CA GLU A 2 5.94 -3.74 29.05
C GLU A 2 5.21 -4.06 27.75
N ILE A 3 4.59 -3.04 27.16
CA ILE A 3 4.04 -3.10 25.82
C ILE A 3 5.23 -3.19 24.88
N LYS A 4 5.56 -4.42 24.44
CA LYS A 4 6.52 -4.64 23.38
C LYS A 4 6.00 -3.92 22.14
N LYS A 5 6.59 -2.76 21.83
CA LYS A 5 6.55 -2.12 20.52
C LYS A 5 7.12 -3.13 19.52
N GLU A 6 6.27 -3.98 18.95
CA GLU A 6 6.64 -4.75 17.78
C GLU A 6 6.88 -3.76 16.65
N ALA A 7 8.15 -3.65 16.30
CA ALA A 7 8.68 -2.68 15.37
C ALA A 7 7.96 -2.81 14.03
N ALA A 8 7.23 -1.76 13.65
CA ALA A 8 7.17 -1.40 12.25
C ALA A 8 8.63 -1.33 11.79
N ALA A 9 9.06 -2.24 10.90
CA ALA A 9 10.39 -2.17 10.33
C ALA A 9 10.61 -0.72 9.87
N GLU A 10 11.60 -0.04 10.46
CA GLU A 10 11.98 1.31 10.09
C GLU A 10 12.60 1.26 8.69
N PHE A 11 11.73 1.17 7.69
CA PHE A 11 12.13 1.23 6.30
C PHE A 11 12.62 2.65 6.02
N GLY A 12 13.90 2.76 5.67
CA GLY A 12 14.67 4.01 5.56
C GLY A 12 14.31 4.91 4.37
N GLY A 13 13.33 4.50 3.54
CA GLY A 13 12.93 5.20 2.32
C GLY A 13 13.46 4.53 1.06
N VAL A 14 12.83 4.82 -0.08
CA VAL A 14 13.21 4.40 -1.44
C VAL A 14 13.65 5.64 -2.22
N GLU A 15 14.64 5.51 -3.11
CA GLU A 15 14.89 6.52 -4.15
C GLU A 15 14.05 6.23 -5.40
N TYR A 16 13.38 7.24 -5.94
CA TYR A 16 12.57 7.07 -7.15
C TYR A 16 13.45 6.61 -8.33
N GLY A 17 13.07 5.50 -8.96
CA GLY A 17 13.85 4.88 -10.03
C GLY A 17 15.02 4.00 -9.57
N ASP A 18 15.12 3.70 -8.27
CA ASP A 18 16.11 2.75 -7.75
C ASP A 18 15.85 1.34 -8.31
N LYS A 19 16.81 0.85 -9.10
CA LYS A 19 16.76 -0.50 -9.69
C LYS A 19 16.96 -1.61 -8.68
N ASN A 20 17.47 -1.29 -7.49
CA ASN A 20 17.67 -2.26 -6.42
C ASN A 20 16.41 -2.44 -5.56
N PHE A 21 15.43 -1.54 -5.69
CA PHE A 21 14.16 -1.68 -5.01
C PHE A 21 13.25 -2.64 -5.79
N ASP A 22 12.99 -3.79 -5.20
CA ASP A 22 12.17 -4.83 -5.83
C ASP A 22 10.69 -4.45 -5.85
N LEU A 23 10.28 -3.77 -6.92
CA LEU A 23 8.88 -3.43 -7.19
C LEU A 23 8.02 -4.67 -7.48
N ALA A 24 8.63 -5.78 -7.92
CA ALA A 24 7.92 -6.99 -8.31
C ALA A 24 7.49 -7.83 -7.11
N LYS A 25 8.14 -7.64 -5.94
CA LYS A 25 7.85 -8.41 -4.73
C LYS A 25 6.37 -8.43 -4.34
N TYR A 26 5.67 -7.30 -4.48
CA TYR A 26 4.25 -7.15 -4.11
C TYR A 26 3.34 -7.02 -5.34
N PHE A 27 3.90 -7.11 -6.55
CA PHE A 27 3.16 -6.94 -7.78
C PHE A 27 2.47 -8.26 -8.17
N GLY A 28 1.15 -8.25 -8.18
CA GLY A 28 0.35 -9.40 -8.56
C GLY A 28 -1.09 -9.31 -8.08
N GLN A 29 -1.91 -10.25 -8.55
CA GLN A 29 -3.26 -10.45 -8.07
C GLN A 29 -3.26 -11.58 -7.03
N MET A 30 -4.16 -11.50 -6.06
CA MET A 30 -4.33 -12.53 -5.02
C MET A 30 -5.60 -13.34 -5.32
N ASN A 31 -5.50 -14.66 -5.24
CA ASN A 31 -6.68 -15.52 -5.25
C ASN A 31 -7.30 -15.54 -3.86
N ASP A 32 -8.62 -15.36 -3.79
CA ASP A 32 -9.41 -15.39 -2.56
C ASP A 32 -8.88 -14.46 -1.43
N PRO A 33 -8.71 -13.15 -1.72
CA PRO A 33 -8.29 -12.20 -0.71
C PRO A 33 -9.40 -12.02 0.35
N THR A 34 -9.02 -11.70 1.58
CA THR A 34 -10.00 -11.37 2.62
C THR A 34 -10.77 -10.10 2.27
N CYS A 35 -10.09 -9.12 1.69
CA CYS A 35 -10.71 -7.93 1.11
C CYS A 35 -9.90 -7.41 -0.07
N SER A 36 -10.57 -6.69 -0.95
CA SER A 36 -9.92 -6.12 -2.13
C SER A 36 -10.59 -4.82 -2.57
N SER A 37 -9.92 -4.07 -3.43
CA SER A 37 -10.57 -2.93 -4.09
C SER A 37 -9.92 -2.56 -5.40
N TYR A 38 -10.67 -1.76 -6.17
CA TYR A 38 -10.27 -1.19 -7.44
C TYR A 38 -10.65 0.30 -7.46
N ILE A 39 -9.74 1.17 -7.88
CA ILE A 39 -10.02 2.58 -8.18
C ILE A 39 -9.31 2.97 -9.48
N LYS A 40 -10.04 3.64 -10.37
CA LYS A 40 -9.48 4.33 -11.54
C LYS A 40 -9.33 5.82 -11.26
N GLY A 41 -8.10 6.32 -11.35
CA GLY A 41 -7.77 7.73 -11.14
C GLY A 41 -8.13 8.61 -12.34
N PRO A 42 -8.23 9.93 -12.15
CA PRO A 42 -8.53 10.88 -13.22
C PRO A 42 -7.39 10.99 -14.25
N CYS A 43 -6.17 10.57 -13.91
CA CYS A 43 -5.02 10.48 -14.82
C CYS A 43 -5.13 9.31 -15.82
N GLY A 44 -6.09 8.40 -15.65
CA GLY A 44 -6.26 7.22 -16.50
C GLY A 44 -5.71 5.93 -15.88
N ASP A 45 -4.72 6.03 -14.99
CA ASP A 45 -4.19 4.91 -14.21
C ASP A 45 -5.27 4.28 -13.33
N PHE A 46 -5.20 2.97 -13.12
CA PHE A 46 -5.98 2.28 -12.10
C PHE A 46 -5.08 1.62 -11.08
N MET A 47 -5.61 1.35 -9.89
CA MET A 47 -4.92 0.65 -8.83
C MET A 47 -5.85 -0.36 -8.19
N GLU A 48 -5.30 -1.54 -7.92
CA GLU A 48 -5.94 -2.62 -7.18
C GLU A 48 -5.09 -2.98 -5.96
N PHE A 49 -5.75 -3.24 -4.84
CA PHE A 49 -5.12 -3.85 -3.66
C PHE A 49 -5.89 -5.09 -3.25
N TYR A 50 -5.12 -6.08 -2.78
CA TYR A 50 -5.59 -7.35 -2.30
C TYR A 50 -4.95 -7.64 -0.95
N LEU A 51 -5.75 -7.87 0.09
CA LEU A 51 -5.25 -8.08 1.44
C LEU A 51 -5.74 -9.42 1.99
N ALA A 52 -4.82 -10.17 2.59
CA ALA A 52 -5.14 -11.28 3.48
C ALA A 52 -5.09 -10.77 4.92
N VAL A 53 -6.18 -10.92 5.66
CA VAL A 53 -6.33 -10.43 7.03
C VAL A 53 -6.67 -11.59 7.95
N ASN A 54 -5.93 -11.73 9.05
CA ASN A 54 -6.16 -12.80 10.02
C ASN A 54 -7.25 -12.45 11.05
N ALA A 55 -7.54 -13.39 11.96
CA ALA A 55 -8.54 -13.23 13.01
C ALA A 55 -8.23 -12.11 14.04
N GLU A 56 -6.99 -11.63 14.11
CA GLU A 56 -6.58 -10.50 14.95
C GLU A 56 -6.62 -9.16 14.18
N SER A 57 -7.25 -9.14 13.01
CA SER A 57 -7.32 -7.98 12.11
C SER A 57 -5.95 -7.46 11.67
N ARG A 58 -4.96 -8.37 11.55
CA ARG A 58 -3.62 -8.07 11.04
C ARG A 58 -3.49 -8.47 9.57
N ILE A 59 -2.89 -7.59 8.77
CA ILE A 59 -2.59 -7.82 7.36
C ILE A 59 -1.40 -8.79 7.29
N THR A 60 -1.67 -10.05 6.95
CA THR A 60 -0.65 -11.11 6.85
C THR A 60 -0.04 -11.18 5.46
N ASP A 61 -0.77 -10.76 4.44
CA ASP A 61 -0.26 -10.63 3.08
C ASP A 61 -0.94 -9.47 2.35
N ILE A 62 -0.24 -8.84 1.43
CA ILE A 62 -0.74 -7.72 0.64
C ILE A 62 -0.09 -7.71 -0.74
N LEU A 63 -0.92 -7.71 -1.78
CA LEU A 63 -0.52 -7.58 -3.17
C LEU A 63 -1.23 -6.40 -3.81
N TYR A 64 -0.62 -5.85 -4.86
CA TYR A 64 -1.21 -4.80 -5.67
C TYR A 64 -1.09 -5.14 -7.16
N TYR A 65 -2.03 -4.63 -7.94
CA TYR A 65 -1.97 -4.71 -9.40
C TYR A 65 -2.33 -3.37 -10.04
N THR A 66 -1.60 -3.03 -11.11
CA THR A 66 -1.77 -1.77 -11.85
C THR A 66 -1.07 -1.84 -13.20
N GLU A 67 -1.65 -1.21 -14.21
CA GLU A 67 -0.97 -0.88 -15.47
C GLU A 67 -0.51 0.59 -15.51
N GLY A 68 -0.56 1.28 -14.37
CA GLY A 68 -0.13 2.67 -14.25
C GLY A 68 1.39 2.85 -14.34
N CYS A 69 1.81 4.12 -14.27
CA CYS A 69 3.21 4.50 -14.40
C CYS A 69 4.11 4.00 -13.25
N ASP A 70 5.43 4.13 -13.42
CA ASP A 70 6.41 3.68 -12.41
C ASP A 70 6.25 4.38 -11.05
N ALA A 71 5.76 5.62 -11.02
CA ALA A 71 5.39 6.31 -9.78
C ALA A 71 4.24 5.62 -9.06
N THR A 72 3.20 5.19 -9.79
CA THR A 72 2.06 4.43 -9.27
C THR A 72 2.52 3.11 -8.65
N ARG A 73 3.39 2.37 -9.34
CA ARG A 73 3.98 1.11 -8.85
C ARG A 73 4.87 1.32 -7.63
N THR A 74 5.72 2.35 -7.64
CA THR A 74 6.60 2.68 -6.51
C THR A 74 5.79 3.03 -5.26
N CYS A 75 4.77 3.87 -5.41
CA CYS A 75 3.89 4.23 -4.30
C CYS A 75 3.16 3.00 -3.73
N ALA A 76 2.64 2.12 -4.60
CA ALA A 76 1.95 0.91 -4.16
C ALA A 76 2.88 -0.07 -3.41
N SER A 77 4.09 -0.32 -3.92
CA SER A 77 5.09 -1.14 -3.24
C SER A 77 5.49 -0.59 -1.87
N VAL A 78 5.66 0.74 -1.75
CA VAL A 78 5.94 1.39 -0.46
C VAL A 78 4.77 1.22 0.50
N ILE A 79 3.53 1.37 0.02
CA ILE A 79 2.33 1.12 0.83
C ILE A 79 2.29 -0.33 1.32
N CYS A 80 2.57 -1.31 0.46
CA CYS A 80 2.65 -2.72 0.86
C CYS A 80 3.66 -2.94 1.99
N LEU A 81 4.86 -2.37 1.87
CA LEU A 81 5.88 -2.46 2.93
C LEU A 81 5.42 -1.83 4.25
N MET A 82 4.72 -0.70 4.17
CA MET A 82 4.21 0.00 5.35
C MET A 82 3.04 -0.73 6.00
N ALA A 83 2.16 -1.35 5.22
CA ALA A 83 0.93 -1.99 5.69
C ALA A 83 1.14 -3.45 6.16
N LEU A 84 2.10 -4.17 5.58
CA LEU A 84 2.34 -5.58 5.91
C LEU A 84 2.67 -5.75 7.40
N ASN A 85 2.08 -6.77 8.02
CA ASN A 85 2.13 -7.06 9.45
C ASN A 85 1.51 -5.99 10.37
N ARG A 86 0.87 -4.94 9.85
CA ARG A 86 0.10 -3.99 10.67
C ARG A 86 -1.33 -4.45 10.85
N THR A 87 -1.99 -3.95 11.89
CA THR A 87 -3.45 -4.09 11.98
C THR A 87 -4.12 -3.21 10.92
N VAL A 88 -5.34 -3.56 10.50
CA VAL A 88 -6.12 -2.76 9.55
C VAL A 88 -6.29 -1.30 10.00
N ILE A 89 -6.45 -1.07 11.31
CA ILE A 89 -6.55 0.28 11.89
C ILE A 89 -5.22 1.04 11.80
N GLN A 90 -4.09 0.37 12.03
CA GLN A 90 -2.77 0.98 11.86
C GLN A 90 -2.48 1.28 10.38
N ALA A 91 -2.94 0.42 9.46
CA ALA A 91 -2.79 0.63 8.02
C ALA A 91 -3.64 1.83 7.52
N LEU A 92 -4.81 2.08 8.13
CA LEU A 92 -5.62 3.30 7.84
C LEU A 92 -4.91 4.62 8.19
N SER A 93 -3.86 4.57 9.01
CA SER A 93 -3.07 5.78 9.33
C SER A 93 -2.06 6.14 8.23
N ILE A 94 -1.83 5.26 7.25
CA ILE A 94 -0.86 5.47 6.17
C ILE A 94 -1.37 6.54 5.21
N SER A 95 -0.83 7.76 5.32
CA SER A 95 -1.23 8.88 4.47
C SER A 95 -0.41 8.98 3.19
N ALA A 96 -0.96 9.62 2.15
CA ALA A 96 -0.21 9.90 0.92
C ALA A 96 1.03 10.75 1.17
N GLY A 97 0.97 11.70 2.13
CA GLY A 97 2.13 12.49 2.53
C GLY A 97 3.23 11.65 3.17
N GLU A 98 2.87 10.66 3.99
CA GLU A 98 3.84 9.71 4.57
C GLU A 98 4.49 8.87 3.47
N VAL A 99 3.71 8.35 2.52
CA VAL A 99 4.24 7.59 1.36
C VAL A 99 5.20 8.44 0.54
N ILE A 100 4.83 9.69 0.21
CA ILE A 100 5.71 10.61 -0.52
C ILE A 100 6.99 10.90 0.26
N SER A 101 6.92 11.08 1.59
CA SER A 101 8.10 11.32 2.41
C SER A 101 9.08 10.15 2.43
N LYS A 102 8.59 8.93 2.15
CA LYS A 102 9.39 7.72 2.03
C LYS A 102 9.98 7.53 0.63
N ILE A 103 9.58 8.32 -0.37
CA ILE A 103 10.08 8.22 -1.75
C ILE A 103 10.87 9.48 -2.09
N LYS A 104 12.19 9.38 -2.04
CA LYS A 104 13.09 10.50 -2.36
C LYS A 104 13.14 10.70 -3.88
N GLY A 105 12.93 11.93 -4.33
CA GLY A 105 13.02 12.28 -5.76
C GLY A 105 11.76 11.98 -6.58
N LEU A 106 10.62 11.70 -5.94
CA LEU A 106 9.34 11.57 -6.64
C LEU A 106 8.98 12.93 -7.31
N PRO A 107 8.71 12.98 -8.62
CA PRO A 107 8.35 14.22 -9.29
C PRO A 107 7.02 14.79 -8.79
N GLU A 108 6.90 16.12 -8.77
CA GLU A 108 5.73 16.83 -8.24
C GLU A 108 4.42 16.43 -8.94
N ASP A 109 4.46 16.35 -10.27
CA ASP A 109 3.30 15.99 -11.10
C ASP A 109 2.81 14.56 -10.84
N HIS A 110 3.65 13.70 -10.25
CA HIS A 110 3.34 12.31 -9.92
C HIS A 110 2.89 12.09 -8.48
N LYS A 111 2.76 13.13 -7.66
CA LYS A 111 2.23 13.00 -6.27
C LYS A 111 0.80 12.48 -6.23
N HIS A 112 0.02 12.70 -7.28
CA HIS A 112 -1.34 12.15 -7.39
C HIS A 112 -1.36 10.61 -7.40
N CYS A 113 -0.29 9.96 -7.84
CA CYS A 113 -0.14 8.50 -7.79
C CYS A 113 -0.18 7.98 -6.35
N ALA A 114 0.43 8.70 -5.40
CA ALA A 114 0.38 8.34 -3.99
C ALA A 114 -1.05 8.48 -3.43
N ILE A 115 -1.79 9.52 -3.84
CA ILE A 115 -3.18 9.71 -3.43
C ILE A 115 -4.06 8.58 -3.97
N LEU A 116 -3.90 8.22 -5.24
CA LEU A 116 -4.60 7.08 -5.86
C LEU A 116 -4.34 5.80 -5.06
N SER A 117 -3.08 5.44 -4.85
CA SER A 117 -2.73 4.20 -4.16
C SER A 117 -3.23 4.16 -2.71
N VAL A 118 -3.08 5.24 -1.94
CA VAL A 118 -3.59 5.30 -0.57
C VAL A 118 -5.12 5.22 -0.53
N SER A 119 -5.81 5.90 -1.46
CA SER A 119 -7.27 5.84 -1.54
C SER A 119 -7.76 4.41 -1.83
N THR A 120 -7.05 3.68 -2.69
CA THR A 120 -7.36 2.28 -2.97
C THR A 120 -7.10 1.40 -1.75
N LEU A 121 -5.98 1.58 -1.04
CA LEU A 121 -5.75 0.84 0.22
C LEU A 121 -6.90 1.07 1.21
N TYR A 122 -7.31 2.32 1.42
CA TYR A 122 -8.41 2.64 2.33
C TYR A 122 -9.72 1.99 1.91
N ARG A 123 -10.00 1.94 0.60
CA ARG A 123 -11.19 1.28 0.08
C ARG A 123 -11.16 -0.23 0.31
N ALA A 124 -10.01 -0.88 0.16
CA ALA A 124 -9.86 -2.30 0.47
C ALA A 124 -10.02 -2.58 1.98
N ILE A 125 -9.50 -1.71 2.84
CA ILE A 125 -9.73 -1.83 4.29
C ILE A 125 -11.20 -1.60 4.65
N ALA A 126 -11.86 -0.64 4.00
CA ALA A 126 -13.29 -0.40 4.20
C ALA A 126 -14.13 -1.63 3.81
N ASP A 127 -13.77 -2.31 2.72
CA ASP A 127 -14.40 -3.57 2.30
C ASP A 127 -14.33 -4.62 3.42
N TYR A 128 -13.16 -4.80 4.07
CA TYR A 128 -13.01 -5.68 5.23
C TYR A 128 -13.89 -5.26 6.42
N LEU A 129 -13.95 -3.97 6.75
CA LEU A 129 -14.70 -3.46 7.91
C LEU A 129 -16.23 -3.51 7.72
N LEU A 130 -16.69 -3.70 6.49
CA LEU A 130 -18.11 -3.79 6.14
C LEU A 130 -18.59 -5.25 5.99
N LEU A 131 -17.70 -6.24 6.16
CA LEU A 131 -18.09 -7.64 6.22
C LEU A 131 -19.00 -7.89 7.45
N PRO A 132 -20.04 -8.73 7.30
CA PRO A 132 -21.05 -8.96 8.33
C PRO A 132 -20.57 -9.77 9.54
#